data_AF-A0AAW7VX26-F1
#
_entry.id   AF-A0AAW7VX26-F1
#
_cell.length_a   1.000
_cell.length_b   1.000
_cell.length_c   1.000
_cell.angle_alpha   90.00
_cell.angle_beta   90.00
_cell.angle_gamma   90.00
#
_symmetry.space_group_name_H-M   'P 1'
#
loop_
_entity.id
_entity.type
_entity.pdbx_description
1 polymer ?
#
loop_
_entity_poly.entity_id
_entity_poly.type
_entity_poly.pdbx_seq_one_letter_code
_entity_poly.pdbx_strand_id
1 'polypeptide(L)'
;MTTASHPAHHHAMGLTLHNTALGVGIVFLLVGVLGFIPGITTNYGAMTFAGHESGAMLFGIFQVSILHNIVHLLFGAAGLAMARTGRMARLFLLGGGAVYIVLWIYGLVINQETAANFVPFNTADNWLHFVLGVAMIGLGAWLGRDAMDETTSRKAM
;
A
#
# COMPACT_ATOMS: atom_id res chain seq x y z
N MET A 1 7.76 -39.78 29.05
CA MET A 1 8.30 -38.41 29.17
C MET A 1 8.02 -37.71 27.85
N THR A 2 6.90 -37.00 27.75
CA THR A 2 6.40 -36.39 26.51
C THR A 2 6.50 -34.87 26.63
N THR A 3 7.51 -34.28 26.01
CA THR A 3 7.58 -32.83 25.85
C THR A 3 6.71 -32.44 24.67
N ALA A 4 5.47 -32.00 24.94
CA ALA A 4 4.68 -31.30 23.94
C ALA A 4 5.37 -29.95 23.67
N SER A 5 6.00 -29.83 22.51
CA SER A 5 6.45 -28.53 22.01
C SER A 5 5.22 -27.68 21.72
N HIS A 6 4.96 -26.68 22.55
CA HIS A 6 3.97 -25.64 22.29
C HIS A 6 4.32 -24.97 20.94
N PRO A 7 3.48 -25.07 19.89
CA PRO A 7 3.65 -24.20 18.74
C PRO A 7 3.41 -22.78 19.23
N ALA A 8 4.42 -21.93 19.13
CA ALA A 8 4.27 -20.50 19.35
C ALA A 8 3.36 -19.98 18.24
N HIS A 9 2.05 -20.04 18.45
CA HIS A 9 1.10 -19.34 17.59
C HIS A 9 1.46 -17.85 17.68
N HIS A 10 1.81 -17.25 16.55
CA HIS A 10 2.05 -15.81 16.40
C HIS A 10 0.76 -14.99 16.58
N HIS A 11 -0.04 -15.30 17.58
CA HIS A 11 -1.14 -14.49 18.10
C HIS A 11 -0.64 -13.25 18.87
N ALA A 12 0.68 -13.09 19.03
CA ALA A 12 1.30 -12.00 19.80
C ALA A 12 1.18 -10.61 19.13
N MET A 13 0.87 -10.54 17.84
CA MET A 13 0.41 -9.33 17.13
C MET A 13 -0.74 -9.79 16.25
N GLY A 14 -1.89 -9.12 16.22
CA GLY A 14 -3.03 -9.49 15.36
C GLY A 14 -2.81 -9.38 13.84
N LEU A 15 -1.57 -9.57 13.37
CA LEU A 15 -1.11 -9.38 12.00
C LEU A 15 -1.32 -10.67 11.20
N THR A 16 -2.51 -10.80 10.60
CA THR A 16 -2.81 -11.86 9.62
C THR A 16 -2.72 -11.29 8.21
N LEU A 17 -2.61 -12.14 7.16
CA LEU A 17 -2.68 -11.69 5.76
C LEU A 17 -3.93 -10.84 5.50
N HIS A 18 -5.07 -11.29 6.04
CA HIS A 18 -6.36 -10.60 5.95
C HIS A 18 -6.30 -9.21 6.58
N ASN A 19 -5.93 -9.12 7.86
CA ASN A 19 -5.89 -7.85 8.59
C ASN A 19 -4.87 -6.89 7.99
N THR A 20 -3.75 -7.42 7.50
CA THR A 20 -2.70 -6.61 6.85
C THR A 20 -3.20 -6.02 5.53
N ALA A 21 -3.78 -6.84 4.65
CA ALA A 21 -4.34 -6.37 3.39
C ALA A 21 -5.49 -5.37 3.60
N LEU A 22 -6.37 -5.63 4.58
CA LEU A 22 -7.42 -4.69 4.98
C LEU A 22 -6.82 -3.37 5.47
N GLY A 23 -5.87 -3.42 6.39
CA GLY A 23 -5.25 -2.23 6.96
C GLY A 23 -4.59 -1.35 5.90
N VAL A 24 -3.81 -1.96 5.00
CA VAL A 24 -3.20 -1.24 3.87
C VAL A 24 -4.29 -0.62 2.97
N GLY A 25 -5.34 -1.38 2.64
CA GLY A 25 -6.45 -0.87 1.83
C GLY A 25 -7.18 0.32 2.49
N ILE A 26 -7.43 0.25 3.80
CA ILE A 26 -8.05 1.34 4.57
C ILE A 26 -7.15 2.58 4.55
N VAL A 27 -5.84 2.43 4.75
CA VAL A 27 -4.90 3.56 4.69
C VAL A 27 -4.96 4.25 3.33
N PHE A 28 -4.99 3.49 2.24
CA PHE A 28 -5.15 4.05 0.90
C PHE A 28 -6.46 4.80 0.69
N LEU A 29 -7.57 4.25 1.18
CA LEU A 29 -8.86 4.93 1.14
C LEU A 29 -8.82 6.24 1.93
N LEU A 30 -8.24 6.22 3.13
CA LEU A 30 -8.09 7.42 3.96
C LEU A 30 -7.25 8.46 3.24
N VAL A 31 -6.05 8.12 2.77
CA VAL A 31 -5.18 9.05 2.03
C VAL A 31 -5.88 9.60 0.78
N GLY A 32 -6.55 8.76 0.00
CA GLY A 32 -7.31 9.19 -1.18
C GLY A 32 -8.45 10.15 -0.85
N VAL A 33 -9.18 9.93 0.27
CA VAL A 33 -10.23 10.85 0.73
C VAL A 33 -9.62 12.14 1.26
N LEU A 34 -8.60 12.07 2.11
CA LEU A 34 -7.93 13.23 2.70
C LEU A 34 -7.34 14.14 1.62
N GLY A 35 -6.86 13.56 0.51
CA GLY A 35 -6.44 14.29 -0.67
C GLY A 35 -7.49 15.30 -1.16
N PHE A 36 -8.78 15.00 -1.02
CA PHE A 36 -9.89 15.88 -1.42
C PHE A 36 -10.41 16.80 -0.30
N ILE A 37 -9.75 16.87 0.86
CA ILE A 37 -10.20 17.71 1.98
C ILE A 37 -9.36 19.00 2.07
N PRO A 38 -9.95 20.19 1.81
CA PRO A 38 -9.28 21.46 2.00
C PRO A 38 -8.82 21.63 3.46
N GLY A 39 -7.61 22.16 3.64
CA GLY A 39 -6.99 22.37 4.95
C GLY A 39 -6.09 21.22 5.39
N ILE A 40 -6.44 19.97 5.04
CA ILE A 40 -5.53 18.82 5.16
C ILE A 40 -4.63 18.74 3.91
N THR A 41 -5.23 18.92 2.74
CA THR A 41 -4.52 19.22 1.51
C THR A 41 -4.38 20.73 1.37
N THR A 42 -3.15 21.21 1.49
CA THR A 42 -2.79 22.62 1.30
C THR A 42 -2.71 22.96 -0.18
N ASN A 43 -2.82 24.25 -0.53
CA ASN A 43 -2.89 24.72 -1.92
C ASN A 43 -4.00 24.03 -2.73
N TYR A 44 -5.12 23.68 -2.08
CA TYR A 44 -6.21 22.91 -2.70
C TYR A 44 -6.72 23.51 -4.01
N GLY A 45 -6.79 24.85 -4.10
CA GLY A 45 -7.21 25.55 -5.32
C GLY A 45 -6.26 25.41 -6.52
N ALA A 46 -5.03 24.95 -6.30
CA ALA A 46 -4.06 24.64 -7.35
C ALA A 46 -4.10 23.16 -7.79
N MET A 47 -5.07 22.37 -7.29
CA MET A 47 -5.22 20.98 -7.68
C MET A 47 -5.68 20.87 -9.14
N THR A 48 -4.87 20.25 -9.97
CA THR A 48 -5.24 19.91 -11.35
C THR A 48 -5.71 18.46 -11.44
N PHE A 49 -6.25 18.08 -12.59
CA PHE A 49 -6.71 16.70 -12.78
C PHE A 49 -5.55 15.70 -12.73
N ALA A 50 -4.46 16.01 -13.41
CA ALA A 50 -3.24 15.21 -13.54
C ALA A 50 -2.06 16.13 -13.91
N GLY A 51 -0.83 15.64 -13.82
CA GLY A 51 0.37 16.39 -14.17
C GLY A 51 1.10 17.02 -12.97
N HIS A 52 2.40 17.26 -13.15
CA HIS A 52 3.27 17.94 -12.20
C HIS A 52 2.84 19.37 -11.86
N GLU A 53 2.00 19.98 -12.69
CA GLU A 53 1.43 21.30 -12.47
C GLU A 53 0.41 21.33 -11.32
N SER A 54 -0.01 20.17 -10.79
CA SER A 54 -0.90 20.13 -9.61
C SER A 54 -0.14 20.61 -8.38
N GLY A 55 -0.35 21.85 -7.97
CA GLY A 55 0.34 22.46 -6.82
C GLY A 55 -0.22 22.06 -5.45
N ALA A 56 -1.21 21.17 -5.40
CA ALA A 56 -1.85 20.72 -4.17
C ALA A 56 -0.96 19.73 -3.41
N MET A 57 -0.87 19.91 -2.09
CA MET A 57 0.04 19.17 -1.22
C MET A 57 -0.70 18.58 -0.03
N LEU A 58 -0.75 17.25 0.06
CA LEU A 58 -1.31 16.54 1.21
C LEU A 58 -0.34 16.64 2.39
N PHE A 59 -0.82 17.14 3.53
CA PHE A 59 -0.03 17.47 4.73
C PHE A 59 1.12 18.45 4.47
N GLY A 60 1.10 19.16 3.33
CA GLY A 60 2.21 20.02 2.89
C GLY A 60 3.45 19.27 2.39
N ILE A 61 3.39 17.94 2.23
CA ILE A 61 4.58 17.10 1.93
C ILE A 61 4.42 16.31 0.63
N PHE A 62 3.25 15.70 0.39
CA PHE A 62 3.03 14.81 -0.75
C PHE A 62 2.26 15.52 -1.83
N GLN A 63 2.75 15.49 -3.07
CA GLN A 63 2.08 16.20 -4.15
C GLN A 63 0.93 15.36 -4.68
N VAL A 64 -0.25 15.96 -4.79
CA VAL A 64 -1.48 15.24 -5.14
C VAL A 64 -2.23 15.92 -6.28
N SER A 65 -2.94 15.12 -7.05
CA SER A 65 -3.90 15.54 -8.08
C SER A 65 -5.20 14.75 -7.93
N ILE A 66 -6.22 15.13 -8.70
CA ILE A 66 -7.48 14.36 -8.74
C ILE A 66 -7.21 12.90 -9.15
N LEU A 67 -6.40 12.70 -10.20
CA LEU A 67 -6.01 11.37 -10.67
C LEU A 67 -5.27 10.58 -9.58
N HIS A 68 -4.28 11.19 -8.91
CA HIS A 68 -3.50 10.53 -7.85
C HIS A 68 -4.42 10.07 -6.71
N ASN A 69 -5.33 10.93 -6.25
CA ASN A 69 -6.29 10.60 -5.21
C ASN A 69 -7.26 9.49 -5.65
N ILE A 70 -7.77 9.53 -6.88
CA ILE A 70 -8.63 8.46 -7.42
C ILE A 70 -7.88 7.13 -7.48
N VAL A 71 -6.61 7.12 -7.92
CA VAL A 71 -5.78 5.91 -7.95
C VAL A 71 -5.62 5.34 -6.54
N HIS A 72 -5.38 6.18 -5.53
CA HIS A 72 -5.36 5.75 -4.13
C HIS A 72 -6.70 5.14 -3.69
N LEU A 73 -7.83 5.76 -4.03
CA LEU A 73 -9.15 5.22 -3.70
C LEU A 73 -9.40 3.85 -4.36
N LEU A 74 -9.05 3.70 -5.64
CA LEU A 74 -9.19 2.44 -6.37
C LEU A 74 -8.28 1.35 -5.78
N PHE A 75 -7.05 1.70 -5.44
CA PHE A 75 -6.10 0.78 -4.83
C PHE A 75 -6.56 0.35 -3.43
N GLY A 76 -7.09 1.28 -2.64
CA GLY A 76 -7.69 1.00 -1.34
C GLY A 76 -8.91 0.10 -1.43
N ALA A 77 -9.81 0.38 -2.38
CA ALA A 77 -10.97 -0.47 -2.67
C ALA A 77 -10.56 -1.88 -3.11
N ALA A 78 -9.52 -2.00 -3.93
CA ALA A 78 -8.94 -3.30 -4.30
C ALA A 78 -8.39 -4.04 -3.08
N GLY A 79 -7.70 -3.35 -2.16
CA GLY A 79 -7.23 -3.91 -0.89
C GLY A 79 -8.36 -4.50 -0.05
N LEU A 80 -9.43 -3.73 0.17
CA LEU A 80 -10.63 -4.22 0.87
C LEU A 80 -11.26 -5.43 0.16
N ALA A 81 -11.38 -5.38 -1.17
CA ALA A 81 -12.00 -6.43 -1.96
C ALA A 81 -11.19 -7.73 -1.93
N MET A 82 -9.87 -7.62 -2.03
CA MET A 82 -8.94 -8.76 -2.08
C MET A 82 -8.63 -9.32 -0.70
N ALA A 83 -8.78 -8.55 0.38
CA ALA A 83 -8.56 -9.06 1.72
C ALA A 83 -9.51 -10.21 2.09
N ARG A 84 -10.66 -10.37 1.41
CA ARG A 84 -11.70 -11.38 1.71
C ARG A 84 -11.23 -12.83 1.75
N THR A 85 -10.08 -13.17 1.14
CA THR A 85 -9.49 -14.52 1.23
C THR A 85 -7.98 -14.43 1.40
N GLY A 86 -7.36 -15.37 2.11
CA GLY A 86 -5.90 -15.37 2.34
C GLY A 86 -5.08 -15.34 1.05
N ARG A 87 -5.51 -16.08 0.01
CA ARG A 87 -4.87 -16.06 -1.31
C ARG A 87 -4.90 -14.69 -1.96
N MET A 88 -6.07 -14.05 -1.98
CA MET A 88 -6.24 -12.73 -2.59
C MET A 88 -5.55 -11.63 -1.77
N ALA A 89 -5.59 -11.71 -0.44
CA ALA A 89 -4.85 -10.82 0.45
C ALA A 89 -3.35 -10.85 0.16
N ARG A 90 -2.78 -12.06 0.00
CA ARG A 90 -1.37 -12.23 -0.38
C ARG A 90 -1.07 -11.67 -1.77
N LEU A 91 -1.94 -11.92 -2.75
CA LEU A 91 -1.77 -11.36 -4.10
C LEU A 91 -1.80 -9.83 -4.09
N PHE A 92 -2.68 -9.21 -3.29
CA PHE A 92 -2.72 -7.77 -3.11
C PHE A 92 -1.44 -7.23 -2.49
N LEU A 93 -0.92 -7.85 -1.43
CA LEU A 93 0.31 -7.41 -0.77
C LEU A 93 1.53 -7.53 -1.71
N LEU A 94 1.70 -8.68 -2.38
CA LEU A 94 2.84 -8.88 -3.27
C LEU A 94 2.72 -8.09 -4.57
N GLY A 95 1.58 -8.18 -5.26
CA GLY A 95 1.35 -7.51 -6.53
C GLY A 95 1.25 -5.99 -6.35
N GLY A 96 0.54 -5.54 -5.31
CA GLY A 96 0.50 -4.14 -4.92
C GLY A 96 1.88 -3.61 -4.56
N GLY A 97 2.63 -4.32 -3.72
CA GLY A 97 3.99 -3.92 -3.38
C GLY A 97 4.91 -3.84 -4.61
N ALA A 98 4.79 -4.77 -5.56
CA ALA A 98 5.52 -4.70 -6.83
C ALA A 98 5.15 -3.46 -7.66
N VAL A 99 3.86 -3.11 -7.74
CA VAL A 99 3.42 -1.86 -8.38
C VAL A 99 4.09 -0.65 -7.73
N TYR A 100 4.15 -0.61 -6.39
CA TYR A 100 4.80 0.50 -5.66
C TYR A 100 6.31 0.59 -5.90
N ILE A 101 7.01 -0.54 -6.05
CA ILE A 101 8.41 -0.55 -6.48
C ILE A 101 8.57 -0.02 -7.91
N VAL A 102 7.67 -0.39 -8.82
CA VAL A 102 7.69 0.13 -10.20
C VAL A 102 7.44 1.64 -10.22
N LEU A 103 6.48 2.14 -9.44
CA LEU A 103 6.20 3.58 -9.30
C LEU A 103 7.40 4.34 -8.73
N TRP A 104 8.08 3.77 -7.73
CA TRP A 104 9.31 4.35 -7.20
C TRP A 104 10.41 4.47 -8.26
N ILE A 105 10.68 3.38 -8.99
CA ILE A 105 11.66 3.38 -10.10
C ILE A 105 11.27 4.42 -11.14
N TYR A 106 9.99 4.47 -11.50
CA TYR A 106 9.47 5.44 -12.46
C TYR A 106 9.75 6.88 -12.02
N GLY A 107 9.44 7.23 -10.76
CA GLY A 107 9.69 8.56 -10.20
C GLY A 107 11.18 8.95 -10.07
N LEU A 108 12.09 7.99 -10.08
CA LEU A 108 13.54 8.23 -10.17
C LEU A 108 14.03 8.48 -11.60
N VAL A 109 13.35 7.89 -12.59
CA VAL A 109 13.79 7.93 -13.99
C VAL A 109 13.24 9.15 -14.72
N ILE A 110 12.01 9.56 -14.42
CA ILE A 110 11.39 10.71 -15.09
C ILE A 110 11.89 12.04 -14.51
N ASN A 111 11.91 13.08 -15.34
CA ASN A 111 12.03 14.44 -14.84
C ASN A 111 10.68 14.89 -14.26
N GLN A 112 10.65 15.12 -12.95
CA GLN A 112 9.43 15.44 -12.20
C GLN A 112 8.83 16.80 -12.58
N GLU A 113 9.60 17.68 -13.25
CA GLU A 113 9.17 19.01 -13.72
C GLU A 113 8.62 18.99 -15.15
N THR A 114 8.28 17.81 -15.69
CA THR A 114 7.81 17.65 -17.07
C THR A 114 6.51 16.87 -17.12
N ALA A 115 5.82 16.97 -18.26
CA ALA A 115 4.57 16.25 -18.53
C ALA A 115 4.66 14.72 -18.37
N ALA A 116 5.87 14.15 -18.33
CA ALA A 116 6.07 12.75 -17.95
C ALA A 116 5.54 12.46 -16.53
N ASN A 117 5.55 13.43 -15.62
CA ASN A 117 5.07 13.28 -14.27
C ASN A 117 3.55 13.52 -14.17
N PHE A 118 2.75 12.64 -14.77
CA PHE A 118 1.29 12.80 -14.84
C PHE A 118 0.54 12.45 -13.54
N VAL A 119 1.18 11.81 -12.55
CA VAL A 119 0.61 11.42 -11.23
C VAL A 119 1.21 12.25 -10.08
N PRO A 120 1.46 13.53 -10.36
CA PRO A 120 2.50 14.38 -9.74
C PRO A 120 3.32 13.75 -8.58
N PHE A 121 4.32 12.95 -8.90
CA PHE A 121 5.28 12.46 -7.90
C PHE A 121 6.27 13.56 -7.53
N ASN A 122 6.55 13.67 -6.24
CA ASN A 122 7.70 14.42 -5.72
C ASN A 122 8.70 13.49 -4.99
N THR A 123 9.75 14.08 -4.41
CA THR A 123 10.78 13.30 -3.67
C THR A 123 10.20 12.53 -2.46
N ALA A 124 9.27 13.13 -1.72
CA ALA A 124 8.63 12.48 -0.58
C ALA A 124 7.74 11.31 -1.03
N ASP A 125 6.99 11.50 -2.12
CA ASP A 125 6.21 10.43 -2.74
C ASP A 125 7.10 9.26 -3.12
N ASN A 126 8.23 9.49 -3.79
CA ASN A 126 9.15 8.41 -4.19
C ASN A 126 9.61 7.56 -3.00
N TRP A 127 10.03 8.21 -1.89
CA TRP A 127 10.43 7.47 -0.69
C TRP A 127 9.28 6.71 -0.05
N LEU A 128 8.09 7.31 0.01
CA LEU A 128 6.89 6.63 0.50
C LEU A 128 6.59 5.39 -0.35
N HIS A 129 6.68 5.50 -1.68
CA HIS A 129 6.43 4.38 -2.58
C HIS A 129 7.43 3.25 -2.39
N PHE A 130 8.71 3.57 -2.22
CA PHE A 130 9.74 2.56 -1.94
C PHE A 130 9.48 1.82 -0.63
N VAL A 131 9.32 2.54 0.47
CA VAL A 131 9.11 1.95 1.81
C VAL A 131 7.86 1.09 1.81
N LEU A 132 6.77 1.58 1.20
CA LEU A 132 5.53 0.85 1.13
C LEU A 132 5.64 -0.39 0.26
N GLY A 133 6.29 -0.30 -0.90
CA GLY A 133 6.54 -1.44 -1.78
C GLY A 133 7.31 -2.56 -1.08
N VAL A 134 8.41 -2.20 -0.40
CA VAL A 134 9.21 -3.16 0.39
C VAL A 134 8.41 -3.75 1.54
N ALA A 135 7.68 -2.93 2.30
CA ALA A 135 6.88 -3.38 3.43
C ALA A 135 5.77 -4.36 3.00
N MET A 136 5.02 -4.03 1.95
CA MET A 136 3.95 -4.89 1.43
C MET A 136 4.49 -6.22 0.92
N ILE A 137 5.60 -6.22 0.16
CA ILE A 137 6.24 -7.45 -0.32
C ILE A 137 6.73 -8.29 0.86
N GLY A 138 7.44 -7.67 1.80
CA GLY A 138 7.97 -8.35 2.98
C GLY A 138 6.87 -9.02 3.82
N LEU A 139 5.79 -8.29 4.11
CA LEU A 139 4.65 -8.80 4.85
C LEU A 139 3.89 -9.89 4.09
N GLY A 140 3.66 -9.72 2.79
CA GLY A 140 3.00 -10.73 1.96
C GLY A 140 3.81 -12.02 1.81
N ALA A 141 5.14 -11.91 1.78
CA ALA A 141 6.04 -13.06 1.72
C ALA A 141 6.13 -13.78 3.06
N TRP A 142 6.31 -13.04 4.16
CA TRP A 142 6.44 -13.60 5.50
C TRP A 142 5.15 -14.29 5.97
N LEU A 143 4.04 -13.56 6.04
CA LEU A 143 2.75 -14.10 6.51
C LEU A 143 2.19 -15.18 5.58
N GLY A 144 2.60 -15.16 4.30
CA GLY A 144 2.24 -16.20 3.34
C GLY A 144 2.92 -17.54 3.59
N ARG A 145 4.14 -17.55 4.14
CA ARG A 145 4.85 -18.79 4.50
C ARG A 145 4.22 -19.45 5.71
N ASP A 146 3.98 -18.66 6.76
CA ASP A 146 3.41 -19.15 8.03
C ASP A 146 2.05 -19.84 7.82
N ALA A 147 1.19 -19.29 6.95
CA ALA A 147 -0.12 -19.87 6.64
C ALA A 147 -0.04 -21.24 5.92
N MET A 148 1.02 -21.48 5.14
CA MET A 148 1.23 -22.76 4.46
C MET A 148 1.75 -23.84 5.41
N ASP A 149 2.65 -23.45 6.31
CA ASP A 149 3.22 -24.36 7.32
C ASP A 149 2.14 -24.87 8.28
N GLU A 150 1.24 -24.00 8.74
CA GLU A 150 0.10 -24.37 9.60
C GLU A 150 -0.86 -25.35 8.89
N THR A 151 -1.16 -25.10 7.61
CA THR A 151 -2.04 -25.98 6.82
C THR A 151 -1.44 -27.37 6.64
N THR A 152 -0.13 -27.46 6.48
CA THR A 152 0.60 -28.72 6.31
C THR A 152 0.63 -29.52 7.61
N SER A 153 0.92 -28.86 8.74
CA SER A 153 0.92 -29.49 10.07
C SER A 153 -0.45 -30.06 10.45
N ARG A 154 -1.55 -29.36 10.12
CA ARG A 154 -2.92 -29.83 10.42
C ARG A 154 -3.34 -31.06 9.62
N LYS A 155 -2.77 -31.28 8.42
CA LYS A 155 -3.07 -32.47 7.59
C LYS A 155 -2.27 -33.70 8.00
N ALA A 156 -1.19 -33.52 8.76
CA ALA A 156 -0.30 -34.60 9.20
C ALA A 156 -0.69 -35.22 10.56
N MET A 157 -1.63 -34.60 11.29
CA MET A 157 -2.32 -35.19 12.46
C MET A 157 -3.57 -35.95 12.01
#